data_AF-A0A7S1RJI2-F1
#
_entry.id   AF-A0A7S1RJI2-F1
#
_cell.length_a   1.000
_cell.length_b   1.000
_cell.length_c   1.000
_cell.angle_alpha   90.00
_cell.angle_beta   90.00
_cell.angle_gamma   90.00
#
_symmetry.space_group_name_H-M   'P 1'
#
loop_
_entity.id
_entity.type
_entity.pdbx_description
1 polymer ?
#
loop_
_entity_poly.entity_id
_entity_poly.type
_entity_poly.pdbx_seq_one_letter_code
_entity_poly.pdbx_strand_id
1 'polypeptide(L)'
;AERQVAAIYLDELEMPQRPNLEPAPTDCEVWVDPLPDEEDLPDWETAFGKVKEVYRLPAPGGGELEDRGFVRFHDHEAAQRCVEANAGAWSESERVVASQPLHQHLTGARSAYP
;
A
#
# COMPACT_ATOMS: atom_id res chain seq x y z
N ALA A 1 6.72 -30.01 -12.99
CA ALA A 1 7.44 -29.05 -12.15
C ALA A 1 6.46 -27.94 -11.80
N GLU A 2 6.13 -27.80 -10.52
CA GLU A 2 5.28 -26.71 -10.06
C GLU A 2 6.01 -25.37 -10.25
N ARG A 3 5.31 -24.37 -10.76
CA ARG A 3 5.88 -23.05 -11.01
C ARG A 3 5.91 -22.29 -9.68
N GLN A 4 7.11 -22.08 -9.13
CA GLN A 4 7.26 -21.22 -7.96
C GLN A 4 7.09 -19.76 -8.40
N VAL A 5 6.10 -19.08 -7.84
CA VAL A 5 5.84 -17.65 -8.05
C VAL A 5 6.35 -16.92 -6.81
N ALA A 6 7.27 -15.98 -6.99
CA ALA A 6 7.71 -15.07 -5.94
C ALA A 6 6.92 -13.76 -6.07
N ALA A 7 6.37 -13.28 -4.96
CA ALA A 7 5.77 -11.96 -4.87
C ALA A 7 6.80 -10.99 -4.27
N ILE A 8 6.87 -9.77 -4.82
CA ILE A 8 7.68 -8.67 -4.31
C ILE A 8 6.76 -7.48 -4.20
N TYR A 9 6.76 -6.83 -3.04
CA TYR A 9 6.00 -5.62 -2.78
C TYR A 9 6.89 -4.41 -3.08
N LEU A 10 6.48 -3.54 -4.00
CA LEU A 10 7.34 -2.42 -4.43
C LEU A 10 7.65 -1.47 -3.27
N ASP A 11 6.68 -1.30 -2.39
CA ASP A 11 6.75 -0.39 -1.25
C ASP A 11 7.72 -0.84 -0.16
N GLU A 12 8.05 -2.14 -0.13
CA GLU A 12 9.08 -2.72 0.74
C GLU A 12 10.49 -2.31 0.32
N LEU A 13 10.68 -1.97 -0.96
CA LEU A 13 12.01 -1.71 -1.50
C LEU A 13 12.55 -0.39 -0.96
N GLU A 14 13.76 -0.43 -0.40
CA GLU A 14 14.54 0.78 -0.19
C GLU A 14 14.74 1.47 -1.54
N MET A 15 14.13 2.66 -1.69
CA MET A 15 14.22 3.47 -2.90
C MET A 15 14.92 4.80 -2.59
N PRO A 16 16.27 4.84 -2.56
CA PRO A 16 17.02 6.07 -2.27
C PRO A 16 16.76 7.20 -3.26
N GLN A 17 16.27 6.86 -4.46
CA GLN A 17 15.90 7.78 -5.53
C GLN A 17 14.38 7.76 -5.75
N ARG A 18 13.58 7.53 -4.69
CA ARG A 18 12.12 7.57 -4.76
C ARG A 18 11.71 8.94 -5.35
N PRO A 19 10.97 8.98 -6.46
CA PRO A 19 10.56 10.23 -7.07
C PRO A 19 9.77 11.07 -6.05
N ASN A 20 10.15 12.34 -5.89
CA ASN A 20 9.37 13.28 -5.09
C ASN A 20 8.20 13.80 -5.93
N LEU A 21 7.17 12.97 -6.08
CA LEU A 21 5.95 13.29 -6.81
C LEU A 21 4.84 13.65 -5.82
N GLU A 22 4.16 14.77 -6.08
CA GLU A 22 2.94 15.10 -5.35
C GLU A 22 1.91 13.99 -5.54
N PRO A 23 1.17 13.61 -4.48
CA PRO A 23 0.15 12.58 -4.59
C PRO A 23 -0.99 13.04 -5.50
N ALA A 24 -1.56 12.09 -6.23
CA ALA A 24 -2.76 12.36 -7.00
C ALA A 24 -3.98 12.46 -6.07
N PRO A 25 -5.04 13.22 -6.41
CA PRO A 25 -6.28 13.28 -5.63
C PRO A 25 -7.03 11.94 -5.51
N THR A 26 -6.58 10.92 -6.23
CA THR A 26 -7.10 9.55 -6.18
C THR A 26 -6.26 8.61 -5.32
N ASP A 27 -5.09 9.06 -4.85
CA ASP A 27 -4.21 8.26 -4.01
C ASP A 27 -4.85 8.13 -2.63
N CYS A 28 -5.28 6.92 -2.27
CA CYS A 28 -5.95 6.62 -1.01
C CYS A 28 -5.25 5.50 -0.23
N GLU A 29 -4.17 4.94 -0.76
CA GLU A 29 -3.43 3.84 -0.16
C GLU A 29 -2.07 4.29 0.35
N VAL A 30 -1.74 3.85 1.56
CA VAL A 30 -0.45 4.10 2.19
C VAL A 30 0.22 2.79 2.58
N TRP A 31 1.53 2.73 2.39
CA TRP A 31 2.41 1.74 2.98
C TRP A 31 2.73 2.11 4.42
N VAL A 32 2.60 1.15 5.33
CA VAL A 32 2.77 1.35 6.78
C VAL A 32 3.71 0.29 7.34
N ASP A 33 4.69 0.75 8.11
CA ASP A 33 5.70 -0.07 8.77
C ASP A 33 6.17 0.65 10.07
N PRO A 34 5.75 0.21 11.28
CA PRO A 34 4.87 -0.92 11.55
C PRO A 34 3.37 -0.60 11.42
N LEU A 35 2.59 -1.55 10.90
CA LEU A 35 1.14 -1.50 10.76
C LEU A 35 0.44 -1.69 12.12
N PRO A 36 -0.56 -0.87 12.47
CA PRO A 36 -1.31 -0.99 13.72
C PRO A 36 -2.03 -2.33 13.85
N ASP A 37 -2.22 -2.79 15.08
CA ASP A 37 -3.07 -3.94 15.40
C ASP A 37 -4.55 -3.66 15.19
N GLU A 38 -5.34 -4.72 15.02
CA GLU A 38 -6.79 -4.59 14.81
C GLU A 38 -7.45 -3.80 15.94
N GLU A 39 -6.90 -3.88 17.16
CA GLU A 39 -7.34 -3.14 18.34
C GLU A 39 -7.02 -1.63 18.24
N ASP A 40 -5.99 -1.24 17.49
CA ASP A 40 -5.53 0.13 17.30
C ASP A 40 -6.13 0.81 16.05
N LEU A 41 -6.78 0.04 15.16
CA LEU A 41 -7.46 0.58 13.98
C LEU A 41 -8.52 1.65 14.30
N PRO A 42 -9.34 1.55 15.38
CA PRO A 42 -10.27 2.62 15.75
C PRO A 42 -9.59 3.96 16.06
N ASP A 43 -8.38 3.92 16.63
CA ASP A 43 -7.60 5.13 16.90
C ASP A 43 -7.08 5.74 15.60
N TRP A 44 -6.66 4.90 14.65
CA TRP A 44 -6.33 5.33 13.28
C TRP A 44 -7.52 5.94 12.55
N GLU A 45 -8.70 5.34 12.63
CA GLU A 45 -9.91 5.90 12.03
C GLU A 45 -10.27 7.26 12.64
N THR A 46 -10.02 7.43 13.93
CA THR A 46 -10.25 8.70 14.64
C THR A 46 -9.22 9.75 14.25
N ALA A 47 -7.94 9.39 14.15
CA ALA A 47 -6.84 10.31 13.83
C ALA A 47 -6.82 10.71 12.35
N PHE A 48 -6.96 9.74 11.45
CA PHE A 48 -6.75 9.90 10.02
C PHE A 48 -8.04 9.80 9.21
N GLY A 49 -9.11 9.24 9.75
CA GLY A 49 -10.36 9.06 9.02
C GLY A 49 -10.58 7.62 8.57
N LYS A 50 -11.75 7.38 7.99
CA LYS A 50 -12.29 6.03 7.83
C LYS A 50 -11.39 5.12 6.98
N VAL A 51 -11.05 3.96 7.54
CA VAL A 51 -10.29 2.93 6.86
C VAL A 51 -11.25 2.09 6.02
N LYS A 52 -10.88 1.84 4.76
CA LYS A 52 -11.64 1.01 3.83
C LYS A 52 -11.14 -0.43 3.85
N GLU A 53 -9.83 -0.61 3.86
CA GLU A 53 -9.19 -1.91 3.75
C GLU A 53 -7.81 -1.87 4.39
N VAL A 54 -7.42 -2.99 5.01
CA VAL A 54 -6.10 -3.19 5.60
C VAL A 54 -5.56 -4.51 5.04
N TYR A 55 -4.37 -4.48 4.47
CA TYR A 55 -3.69 -5.66 3.95
C TYR A 55 -2.35 -5.84 4.65
N ARG A 56 -2.21 -6.90 5.45
CA ARG A 56 -0.95 -7.28 6.07
C ARG A 56 -0.15 -8.19 5.15
N LEU A 57 1.16 -7.97 5.07
CA LEU A 57 2.03 -8.83 4.30
C LEU A 57 2.16 -10.21 4.96
N PRO A 58 2.19 -11.31 4.19
CA PRO A 58 2.54 -12.62 4.72
C PRO A 58 4.04 -12.71 5.01
N ALA A 59 4.44 -13.32 6.13
CA ALA A 59 5.87 -13.54 6.38
C ALA A 59 6.53 -14.41 5.30
N PRO A 60 7.79 -14.10 4.93
CA PRO A 60 8.56 -14.88 3.98
C PRO A 60 8.72 -16.31 4.49
N GLY A 61 8.05 -17.26 3.82
CA GLY A 61 8.07 -18.69 4.17
C GLY A 61 6.73 -19.29 4.58
N GLY A 62 5.66 -18.49 4.65
CA GLY A 62 4.32 -18.98 5.01
C GLY A 62 4.19 -19.21 6.51
N GLY A 63 3.99 -18.12 7.26
CA GLY A 63 3.86 -18.11 8.71
C GLY A 63 2.90 -17.02 9.17
N GLU A 64 3.18 -16.43 10.34
CA GLU A 64 2.45 -15.25 10.86
C GLU A 64 2.53 -14.07 9.87
N LEU A 65 1.53 -13.20 9.91
CA LEU A 65 1.54 -11.96 9.13
C LEU A 65 2.65 -11.05 9.67
N GLU A 66 3.31 -10.30 8.79
CA GLU A 66 4.28 -9.30 9.22
C GLU A 66 3.56 -8.08 9.79
N ASP A 67 4.28 -7.31 10.61
CA ASP A 67 3.81 -6.05 11.18
C ASP A 67 3.87 -4.91 10.16
N ARG A 68 3.73 -5.19 8.86
CA ARG A 68 3.76 -4.18 7.79
C ARG A 68 2.79 -4.50 6.69
N GLY A 69 2.37 -3.48 5.96
CA GLY A 69 1.32 -3.65 4.97
C GLY A 69 0.75 -2.35 4.43
N PHE A 70 -0.45 -2.45 3.88
CA PHE A 70 -1.16 -1.35 3.26
C PHE A 70 -2.40 -0.99 4.05
N VAL A 71 -2.65 0.31 4.18
CA VAL A 71 -3.93 0.85 4.64
C VAL A 71 -4.53 1.64 3.49
N ARG A 72 -5.72 1.25 3.07
CA ARG A 72 -6.52 2.02 2.11
C ARG A 72 -7.59 2.79 2.87
N PHE A 73 -7.57 4.11 2.73
CA PHE A 73 -8.61 4.98 3.28
C PHE A 73 -9.78 5.15 2.29
N HIS A 74 -10.91 5.61 2.80
CA HIS A 74 -12.04 5.98 1.95
C HIS A 74 -11.74 7.19 1.07
N ASP A 75 -11.01 8.16 1.59
CA ASP A 75 -10.79 9.47 0.98
C ASP A 75 -9.30 9.84 0.96
N HIS A 76 -8.89 10.60 -0.04
CA HIS A 76 -7.50 11.04 -0.22
C HIS A 76 -7.01 11.86 0.96
N GLU A 77 -7.84 12.74 1.51
CA GLU A 77 -7.52 13.61 2.64
C GLU A 77 -7.23 12.82 3.93
N ALA A 78 -7.75 11.59 4.04
CA ALA A 78 -7.45 10.70 5.15
C ALA A 78 -6.05 10.06 4.99
N ALA A 79 -5.75 9.56 3.80
CA ALA A 79 -4.42 9.05 3.46
C ALA A 79 -3.35 10.13 3.59
N GLN A 80 -3.64 11.35 3.11
CA GLN A 80 -2.74 12.50 3.21
C GLN A 80 -2.41 12.83 4.68
N ARG A 81 -3.40 12.86 5.57
CA ARG A 81 -3.16 13.09 7.00
C ARG A 81 -2.28 12.01 7.63
N CYS A 82 -2.44 10.75 7.23
CA CYS A 82 -1.57 9.66 7.68
C CYS A 82 -0.11 9.88 7.27
N VAL A 83 0.12 10.26 6.00
CA VAL A 83 1.48 10.55 5.49
C VAL A 83 2.07 11.79 6.14
N GLU A 84 1.30 12.87 6.30
CA GLU A 84 1.74 14.11 6.96
C GLU A 84 2.08 13.90 8.44
N ALA A 85 1.39 12.97 9.11
CA ALA A 85 1.70 12.55 10.47
C ALA A 85 2.92 11.60 10.56
N ASN A 86 3.53 11.26 9.42
CA ASN A 86 4.64 10.31 9.33
C ASN A 86 4.28 8.92 9.90
N ALA A 87 3.00 8.55 9.81
CA ALA A 87 2.49 7.23 10.19
C ALA A 87 2.54 6.22 9.04
N GLY A 88 2.81 6.68 7.82
CA GLY A 88 3.00 5.85 6.63
C GLY A 88 3.61 6.65 5.49
N ALA A 89 3.83 5.98 4.37
CA ALA A 89 4.26 6.57 3.11
C ALA A 89 3.23 6.29 2.01
N TRP A 90 3.16 7.14 0.99
CA TRP A 90 2.32 6.87 -0.17
C TRP A 90 2.66 5.51 -0.82
N SER A 91 1.63 4.77 -1.22
CA SER A 91 1.78 3.50 -1.92
C SER A 91 2.23 3.72 -3.37
N GLU A 92 3.47 3.34 -3.67
CA GLU A 92 4.01 3.30 -5.02
C GLU A 92 3.32 2.21 -5.85
N SER A 93 2.82 1.15 -5.21
CA SER A 93 2.02 0.12 -5.89
C SER A 93 0.70 0.66 -6.42
N GLU A 94 -0.02 1.47 -5.63
CA GLU A 94 -1.23 2.16 -6.10
C GLU A 94 -0.91 3.08 -7.30
N ARG A 95 0.17 3.87 -7.18
CA ARG A 95 0.58 4.82 -8.22
C ARG A 95 1.00 4.15 -9.51
N VAL A 96 1.73 3.04 -9.43
CA VAL A 96 2.11 2.24 -10.60
C VAL A 96 0.85 1.75 -11.32
N VAL A 97 -0.12 1.22 -10.59
CA VAL A 97 -1.38 0.69 -11.16
C VAL A 97 -2.23 1.83 -11.75
N ALA A 98 -2.33 2.96 -11.06
CA ALA A 98 -3.03 4.15 -11.53
C ALA A 98 -2.38 4.77 -12.78
N SER A 99 -1.06 4.61 -12.96
CA SER A 99 -0.29 5.09 -14.13
C SER A 99 -0.41 4.21 -15.39
N GLN A 100 -1.14 3.09 -15.32
CA GLN A 100 -1.31 2.16 -16.46
C GLN A 100 -2.42 2.50 -17.51
N PRO A 101 -3.02 3.71 -17.69
CA PRO A 101 -4.03 3.94 -18.72
C PRO A 101 -3.56 3.68 -20.18
N LEU A 102 -2.26 3.47 -20.43
CA LEU A 102 -1.69 3.31 -21.78
C LEU A 102 -1.17 1.89 -22.13
N HIS A 103 -0.97 0.99 -21.16
CA HIS A 103 -0.35 -0.33 -21.43
C HIS A 103 -1.34 -1.51 -21.50
N GLN A 104 -2.63 -1.28 -21.20
CA GLN A 104 -3.64 -2.35 -21.13
C GLN A 104 -3.93 -3.05 -22.47
N HIS A 105 -3.50 -2.48 -23.61
CA HIS A 105 -3.70 -3.10 -24.92
C HIS A 105 -2.66 -4.17 -25.30
N LEU A 106 -1.51 -4.28 -24.59
CA LEU A 106 -0.38 -5.10 -25.07
C LEU A 106 -0.01 -6.28 -24.19
N THR A 107 -0.27 -6.24 -22.89
CA THR A 107 0.19 -7.28 -21.97
C THR A 107 -0.87 -7.50 -20.90
N GLY A 108 -1.64 -8.58 -21.00
CA GLY A 108 -2.70 -8.97 -20.05
C GLY A 108 -2.21 -9.36 -18.65
N ALA A 109 -1.15 -8.73 -18.14
CA ALA A 109 -0.71 -8.84 -16.76
C ALA A 109 -1.42 -7.77 -15.93
N ARG A 110 -2.37 -8.20 -15.10
CA ARG A 110 -2.91 -7.41 -13.99
C ARG A 110 -2.30 -7.96 -12.71
N SER A 111 -1.80 -7.10 -11.83
CA SER A 111 -1.99 -7.27 -10.39
C SER A 111 -1.56 -6.01 -9.63
N ALA A 112 -2.38 -5.65 -8.64
CA ALA A 112 -2.08 -4.72 -7.57
C ALA A 112 -2.24 -5.47 -6.23
N TYR A 113 -1.74 -6.73 -6.18
CA TYR A 113 -1.95 -7.78 -5.16
C TYR A 113 -3.00 -8.86 -5.56
N PRO A 114 -2.97 -10.06 -4.93
CA PRO A 114 -3.52 -11.32 -5.47
C PRO A 114 -5.01 -11.33 -5.82
#